data_AF-W1YLY2-F1
#
_entry.id   AF-W1YLY2-F1
#
_cell.length_a   1.000
_cell.length_b   1.000
_cell.length_c   1.000
_cell.angle_alpha   90.00
_cell.angle_beta   90.00
_cell.angle_gamma   90.00
#
_symmetry.space_group_name_H-M   'P 1'
#
loop_
_entity.id
_entity.type
_entity.pdbx_description
1 polymer ?
#
loop_
_entity_poly.entity_id
_entity_poly.type
_entity_poly.pdbx_seq_one_letter_code
_entity_poly.pdbx_strand_id
1 'polypeptide(L)' 'MPFTLGQRWISDTESELGLGTVVAVDARTVTLLFPSTGENRLYARSDSPVTRVMFNPGDTI' A
#
# COMPACT_ATOMS: atom_id res chain seq x y z
N MET A 1 5.90 -5.88 -9.79
CA MET A 1 7.01 -5.47 -8.89
C MET A 1 6.76 -6.07 -7.51
N PRO A 2 7.78 -6.53 -6.78
CA PRO A 2 7.56 -7.07 -5.44
C PRO A 2 7.22 -5.96 -4.44
N PHE A 3 6.35 -6.28 -3.48
CA PHE A 3 6.13 -5.44 -2.30
C PHE A 3 7.42 -5.32 -1.49
N THR A 4 7.69 -4.14 -0.95
CA THR A 4 8.83 -3.85 -0.08
C THR A 4 8.37 -2.91 1.03
N LEU A 5 8.90 -3.11 2.24
CA LEU A 5 8.61 -2.25 3.38
C LEU A 5 8.84 -0.76 3.05
N GLY A 6 7.93 0.09 3.51
CA GLY A 6 7.97 1.54 3.28
C GLY A 6 7.41 2.00 1.93
N GLN A 7 7.12 1.10 0.98
CA GLN A 7 6.47 1.51 -0.28
C GLN A 7 5.06 2.07 -0.03
N ARG A 8 4.66 3.01 -0.88
CA ARG A 8 3.35 3.68 -0.82
C ARG A 8 2.40 3.09 -1.87
N TRP A 9 1.18 2.79 -1.45
CA TRP A 9 0.17 2.11 -2.25
C TRP A 9 -1.23 2.63 -1.92
N ILE A 10 -2.13 2.63 -2.89
CA ILE A 10 -3.54 2.95 -2.71
C ILE A 10 -4.39 1.68 -2.85
N SER A 11 -5.50 1.59 -2.12
CA SER A 11 -6.50 0.55 -2.34
C SER A 11 -7.43 0.99 -3.47
N ASP A 12 -7.59 0.15 -4.49
CA ASP A 12 -8.45 0.43 -5.64
C ASP A 12 -9.94 0.24 -5.28
N THR A 13 -10.22 -0.57 -4.26
CA THR A 13 -11.59 -0.87 -3.80
C THR A 13 -12.04 -0.06 -2.58
N GLU A 14 -11.11 0.61 -1.90
CA GLU A 14 -11.35 1.31 -0.63
C GLU A 14 -10.70 2.69 -0.67
N SER A 15 -11.24 3.56 -1.51
CA SER A 15 -10.67 4.90 -1.77
C SER A 15 -10.60 5.79 -0.52
N GLU A 16 -11.47 5.56 0.46
CA GLU A 16 -11.52 6.28 1.74
C GLU A 16 -10.28 6.05 2.63
N LEU A 17 -9.56 4.94 2.42
CA LEU A 17 -8.34 4.65 3.16
C LEU A 17 -7.16 5.55 2.74
N GLY A 18 -7.22 6.07 1.51
CA GLY A 18 -6.17 6.91 0.93
C GLY A 18 -4.85 6.16 0.72
N LEU A 19 -3.74 6.81 1.05
CA LEU A 19 -2.40 6.32 0.76
C LEU A 19 -1.84 5.48 1.92
N GLY A 20 -1.72 4.18 1.70
CA GLY A 20 -1.14 3.21 2.62
C GLY A 20 0.37 3.04 2.47
N THR A 21 0.99 2.46 3.49
CA THR A 21 2.41 2.12 3.54
C THR A 21 2.56 0.64 3.84
N VAL A 22 3.42 -0.07 3.10
CA VAL A 22 3.74 -1.47 3.40
C VAL A 22 4.50 -1.57 4.72
N VAL A 23 3.93 -2.25 5.71
CA VAL A 23 4.52 -2.45 7.05
C VAL A 23 4.92 -3.89 7.34
N ALA A 24 4.38 -4.86 6.60
CA ALA A 24 4.82 -6.26 6.66
C ALA A 24 4.64 -6.94 5.30
N VAL A 25 5.53 -7.88 4.98
CA VAL A 25 5.45 -8.71 3.76
C VAL A 25 5.71 -10.16 4.16
N ASP A 26 4.72 -11.02 3.96
CA ASP A 26 4.79 -12.46 4.23
C ASP A 26 4.87 -13.26 2.92
N ALA A 27 4.85 -14.59 3.02
CA ALA A 27 4.92 -15.47 1.85
C ALA A 27 3.78 -15.22 0.85
N ARG A 28 2.54 -15.04 1.32
CA ARG A 28 1.33 -14.90 0.49
C ARG A 28 0.57 -13.60 0.70
N THR A 29 0.92 -12.82 1.71
CA THR A 29 0.18 -11.62 2.10
C THR A 29 1.09 -10.42 2.27
N VAL A 30 0.51 -9.23 2.19
CA VAL A 30 1.15 -7.96 2.49
C VAL A 30 0.24 -7.16 3.43
N THR A 31 0.83 -6.52 4.44
CA THR A 31 0.10 -5.64 5.35
C THR A 31 0.40 -4.19 5.02
N LEU A 32 -0.65 -3.40 4.80
CA LEU A 32 -0.60 -1.97 4.57
C LEU A 32 -1.19 -1.24 5.77
N LEU A 33 -0.45 -0.28 6.32
CA LEU A 33 -0.96 0.71 7.27
C LEU A 33 -1.45 1.92 6.49
N PHE A 34 -2.69 2.34 6.72
CA PHE A 34 -3.29 3.56 6.16
C PHE A 34 -3.32 4.67 7.22
N PRO A 35 -2.35 5.60 7.24
CA PRO A 35 -2.22 6.57 8.32
C PRO A 35 -3.40 7.55 8.40
N SER A 36 -4.06 7.80 7.28
CA SER A 36 -5.22 8.71 7.21
C SER A 36 -6.41 8.22 8.04
N THR A 37 -6.57 6.90 8.16
CA THR A 37 -7.65 6.28 8.94
C THR A 37 -7.15 5.54 10.19
N GLY A 38 -5.84 5.24 10.27
CA GLY A 38 -5.23 4.45 11.33
C GLY A 38 -5.41 2.93 11.15
N GLU A 39 -5.94 2.49 10.01
CA GLU A 39 -6.25 1.08 9.76
C GLU A 39 -5.06 0.29 9.21
N ASN A 40 -4.99 -0.99 9.59
CA ASN A 40 -4.14 -1.97 8.91
C ASN A 40 -5.01 -2.89 8.05
N ARG A 41 -4.66 -3.04 6.77
CA ARG A 41 -5.30 -4.01 5.87
C ARG A 41 -4.30 -5.05 5.41
N LEU A 42 -4.81 -6.28 5.30
CA LEU A 42 -4.08 -7.43 4.80
C LEU A 42 -4.59 -7.74 3.39
N TYR A 43 -3.69 -7.76 2.41
CA TYR A 43 -4.02 -8.16 1.05
C TYR A 43 -3.20 -9.39 0.63
N ALA A 44 -3.72 -10.15 -0.33
CA ALA A 44 -2.95 -11.19 -1.01
C ALA A 44 -1.81 -10.55 -1.80
N ARG A 45 -0.64 -11.19 -1.87
CA ARG A 45 0.47 -10.69 -2.70
C ARG A 45 0.23 -10.88 -4.19
N SER A 46 -0.56 -11.89 -4.54
CA SER A 46 -1.07 -12.13 -5.89
C SER A 46 -2.41 -11.42 -6.06
N ASP A 47 -2.60 -10.73 -7.19
CA ASP A 47 -3.87 -10.12 -7.58
C ASP A 47 -4.47 -9.19 -6.51
N SER A 48 -3.61 -8.49 -5.78
CA SER A 48 -4.02 -7.49 -4.80
C SER A 48 -4.71 -6.32 -5.50
N PRO A 49 -5.86 -5.82 -4.99
CA PRO A 49 -6.53 -4.63 -5.51
C PRO A 49 -5.85 -3.35 -5.00
N VAL A 50 -4.53 -3.27 -5.14
CA VAL A 50 -3.73 -2.12 -4.70
C VAL A 50 -2.78 -1.67 -5.80
N THR A 51 -2.70 -0.37 -5.99
CA THR A 51 -1.83 0.25 -7.00
C THR A 51 -0.64 0.94 -6.35
N ARG A 52 0.56 0.67 -6.86
CA ARG A 52 1.80 1.28 -6.34
C ARG A 52 1.88 2.73 -6.76
N VAL A 53 2.06 3.63 -5.80
CA VAL A 53 2.36 5.03 -6.08
C VAL A 53 3.86 5.20 -6.16
N MET A 54 4.34 5.74 -7.29
CA MET A 54 5.73 6.11 -7.46
C MET A 54 5.81 7.63 -7.57
N PHE A 55 6.50 8.24 -6.61
CA PHE A 55 6.84 9.65 -6.68
C PHE A 55 8.08 9.82 -7.55
N ASN A 56 8.02 10.72 -8.50
CA ASN A 56 9.18 11.11 -9.28
C ASN A 56 9.96 12.18 -8.52
N PRO A 57 11.30 12.23 -8.68
CA PRO A 57 12.09 13.35 -8.17
C PRO A 57 11.52 14.68 -8.70
N GLY A 58 11.05 15.54 -7.79
CA GLY A 58 10.38 16.80 -8.13
C GLY A 58 8.88 16.84 -7.83
N ASP A 59 8.25 15.69 -7.56
CA ASP A 59 6.89 15.67 -7.05
C ASP A 59 6.85 16.35 -5.67
N THR A 60 5.96 17.33 -5.52
CA THR A 60 5.76 18.08 -4.27
C THR A 60 4.53 17.53 -3.57
N ILE A 61 4.68 17.14 -2.30
CA ILE A 61 3.63 16.63 -1.41
C ILE A 61 2.86 17.76 -0.73
#